data_AF-A0A2C9LUA6-F1
#
_entry.id   AF-A0A2C9LUA6-F1
#
_cell.length_a   1.000
_cell.length_b   1.000
_cell.length_c   1.000
_cell.angle_alpha   90.00
_cell.angle_beta   90.00
_cell.angle_gamma   90.00
#
_symmetry.space_group_name_H-M   'P 1'
#
loop_
_entity.id
_entity.type
_entity.pdbx_description
1 polymer ?
#
loop_
_entity_poly.entity_id
_entity_poly.type
_entity_poly.pdbx_seq_one_letter_code
_entity_poly.pdbx_strand_id
1 'polypeptide(L)'
;MNGNCKENVTCLPGFFGLQCQYKDVIMAAKVNRQEMKFRHFVKCFNNFTVKDPLNIIFPSSERISSIQIEAVSKDHFLDLQLYFLQIPNISCFVGPCLNRRDIYVDRNTLIVMCNITSNICMVSISFKGLPKPRRLCAVYVNAGRNVAPGSQVTMSSYYNDTFGRVSRGSLSVDGQSLSCSTSAVNDLNPVWKMSFLNAMRIDEILINFGDTSPKETFILKFYDDKGNTINKWTGRAGKMASVIIRNRFAVFSIEAVLSQGVLSICEVETYGECAPPTYGPDCSDICSISCPDMICTYEGYCRTCPDGTGGPYCFEGCIDWCGDYQEITNATTTAVISNWSYIPYHYHSGFGLENFWYYFMVSLVLLTVVCLSAVDLKKNHLIRKERGDKVEQETPVQKQENVTSDETIVQRQSMDVSVKSENAKSHETIVQRYSVDVTVKSGNVTQSVTTVSSKTESIIE
;
A
#
# COMPACT_ATOMS: atom_id res chain seq x y z
N MET A 1 6.71 10.83 6.06
CA MET A 1 5.33 10.32 5.88
C MET A 1 5.14 9.06 6.72
N ASN A 2 4.00 8.81 7.34
CA ASN A 2 3.79 7.63 8.20
C ASN A 2 2.95 6.52 7.53
N GLY A 3 2.82 6.52 6.20
CA GLY A 3 1.99 5.55 5.46
C GLY A 3 0.47 5.71 5.64
N ASN A 4 0.00 6.50 6.61
CA ASN A 4 -1.41 6.70 6.89
C ASN A 4 -2.00 7.87 6.07
N CYS A 5 -1.99 7.74 4.74
CA CYS A 5 -2.83 8.58 3.90
C CYS A 5 -4.29 8.12 4.03
N LYS A 6 -5.19 9.02 4.43
CA LYS A 6 -6.64 8.74 4.39
C LYS A 6 -7.06 8.50 2.93
N GLU A 7 -8.08 7.68 2.72
CA GLU A 7 -8.71 7.55 1.40
C GLU A 7 -9.08 8.94 0.87
N ASN A 8 -8.81 9.20 -0.41
CA ASN A 8 -8.93 10.51 -1.10
C ASN A 8 -7.82 11.55 -0.84
N VAL A 9 -6.68 11.16 -0.27
CA VAL A 9 -5.52 12.06 -0.18
C VAL A 9 -4.72 12.04 -1.48
N THR A 10 -4.49 13.22 -2.06
CA THR A 10 -3.55 13.40 -3.17
C THR A 10 -2.13 13.11 -2.68
N CYS A 11 -1.48 12.13 -3.28
CA CYS A 11 -0.08 11.82 -2.97
C CYS A 11 0.84 13.01 -3.27
N LEU A 12 1.95 13.11 -2.53
CA LEU A 12 2.99 14.06 -2.92
C LEU A 12 3.52 13.73 -4.31
N PRO A 13 3.97 14.74 -5.07
CA PRO A 13 4.57 14.53 -6.38
C PRO A 13 5.68 13.47 -6.33
N GLY A 14 5.60 12.49 -7.23
CA GLY A 14 6.55 11.36 -7.26
C GLY A 14 6.13 10.15 -6.42
N PHE A 15 4.93 10.15 -5.82
CA PHE A 15 4.37 8.99 -5.13
C PHE A 15 2.96 8.65 -5.61
N PHE A 16 2.58 7.37 -5.52
CA PHE A 16 1.24 6.89 -5.87
C PHE A 16 0.88 5.59 -5.11
N GLY A 17 -0.34 5.10 -5.33
CA GLY A 17 -0.92 3.95 -4.64
C GLY A 17 -1.95 4.39 -3.59
N LEU A 18 -2.69 3.43 -3.03
CA LEU A 18 -3.76 3.70 -2.06
C LEU A 18 -3.29 4.50 -0.84
N GLN A 19 -2.03 4.34 -0.46
CA GLN A 19 -1.39 4.99 0.69
C GLN A 19 -0.16 5.81 0.29
N CYS A 20 -0.03 6.16 -0.99
CA CYS A 20 1.14 6.87 -1.52
C CYS A 20 2.47 6.14 -1.25
N GLN A 21 2.41 4.82 -1.19
CA GLN A 21 3.49 3.96 -0.74
C GLN A 21 4.54 3.69 -1.83
N TYR A 22 4.18 3.88 -3.10
CA TYR A 22 5.06 3.61 -4.23
C TYR A 22 5.71 4.86 -4.77
N LYS A 23 7.00 4.78 -5.07
CA LYS A 23 7.74 5.83 -5.75
C LYS A 23 7.50 5.75 -7.26
N ASP A 24 7.02 6.86 -7.82
CA ASP A 24 6.70 7.03 -9.24
C ASP A 24 7.83 7.75 -9.97
N VAL A 25 8.77 6.98 -10.52
CA VAL A 25 9.99 7.54 -11.14
C VAL A 25 9.72 8.23 -12.48
N ILE A 26 8.53 8.06 -13.07
CA ILE A 26 8.16 8.79 -14.30
C ILE A 26 8.09 10.31 -14.07
N MET A 27 7.83 10.75 -12.84
CA MET A 27 7.67 12.18 -12.54
C MET A 27 8.96 12.96 -12.83
N ALA A 28 10.13 12.37 -12.57
CA ALA A 28 11.44 12.93 -12.89
C ALA A 28 11.91 12.62 -14.33
N ALA A 29 11.29 11.67 -15.03
CA ALA A 29 11.71 11.23 -16.35
C ALA A 29 11.41 12.24 -17.47
N LYS A 30 12.19 12.23 -18.55
CA LYS A 30 11.84 12.90 -19.81
C LYS A 30 10.91 11.99 -20.61
N VAL A 31 9.73 12.48 -20.98
CA VAL A 31 8.72 11.74 -21.75
C VAL A 31 8.42 12.42 -23.07
N ASN A 32 8.06 11.64 -24.10
CA ASN A 32 7.59 12.20 -25.38
C ASN A 32 6.12 12.67 -25.36
N ARG A 33 5.37 12.34 -24.30
CA ARG A 33 4.00 12.78 -24.03
C ARG A 33 3.87 13.16 -22.55
N GLN A 34 3.65 14.44 -22.25
CA GLN A 34 3.55 14.90 -20.86
C GLN A 34 2.28 14.40 -20.16
N GLU A 35 1.25 14.09 -20.95
CA GLU A 35 -0.03 13.54 -20.49
C GLU A 35 0.14 12.21 -19.74
N MET A 36 1.23 11.46 -19.99
CA MET A 36 1.57 10.23 -19.24
C MET A 36 1.76 10.49 -17.74
N LYS A 37 2.23 11.69 -17.38
CA LYS A 37 2.50 12.10 -16.00
C LYS A 37 1.28 12.70 -15.29
N PHE A 38 0.14 12.82 -15.96
CA PHE A 38 -1.03 13.42 -15.34
C PHE A 38 -1.56 12.53 -14.23
N ARG A 39 -1.88 13.14 -13.08
CA ARG A 39 -2.44 12.48 -11.90
C ARG A 39 -3.75 13.17 -11.56
N HIS A 40 -4.82 12.41 -11.42
CA HIS A 40 -6.13 12.94 -11.09
C HIS A 40 -6.85 11.97 -10.14
N PHE A 41 -7.60 12.50 -9.18
CA PHE A 41 -8.31 11.69 -8.18
C PHE A 41 -9.41 10.83 -8.82
N VAL A 42 -10.06 11.33 -9.87
CA VAL A 42 -10.92 10.52 -10.75
C VAL A 42 -10.05 9.90 -11.84
N LYS A 43 -9.95 8.57 -11.83
CA LYS A 43 -9.29 7.78 -12.89
C LYS A 43 -9.83 8.19 -14.26
N CYS A 44 -8.93 8.37 -15.23
CA CYS A 44 -9.30 8.67 -16.63
C CYS A 44 -10.16 9.91 -16.87
N PHE A 45 -10.17 10.89 -15.95
CA PHE A 45 -10.82 12.19 -16.20
C PHE A 45 -10.27 12.85 -17.47
N ASN A 46 -8.93 12.82 -17.61
CA ASN A 46 -8.25 13.17 -18.84
C ASN A 46 -7.70 11.90 -19.51
N ASN A 47 -7.66 11.90 -20.83
CA ASN A 47 -7.03 10.85 -21.63
C ASN A 47 -6.40 11.43 -22.89
N PHE A 48 -5.49 10.68 -23.49
CA PHE A 48 -4.76 11.06 -24.69
C PHE A 48 -4.68 9.90 -25.67
N THR A 49 -4.68 10.22 -26.96
CA THR A 49 -4.46 9.23 -28.02
C THR A 49 -2.97 8.94 -28.15
N VAL A 50 -2.59 7.67 -28.02
CA VAL A 50 -1.21 7.23 -28.14
C VAL A 50 -0.72 7.40 -29.58
N LYS A 51 0.47 7.98 -29.73
CA LYS A 51 1.25 7.94 -30.99
C LYS A 51 2.50 7.11 -30.70
N ASP A 52 2.48 5.86 -31.15
CA ASP A 52 3.52 4.88 -30.81
C ASP A 52 4.89 5.22 -31.42
N PRO A 53 6.00 4.88 -30.72
CA PRO A 53 6.06 4.38 -29.34
C PRO A 53 6.00 5.50 -28.28
N LEU A 54 5.53 5.18 -27.07
CA LEU A 54 5.69 6.05 -25.90
C LEU A 54 7.04 5.80 -25.25
N ASN A 55 7.82 6.86 -25.07
CA ASN A 55 9.20 6.78 -24.60
C ASN A 55 9.34 7.51 -23.26
N ILE A 56 9.86 6.80 -22.26
CA ILE A 56 10.17 7.32 -20.92
C ILE A 56 11.67 7.19 -20.71
N ILE A 57 12.38 8.29 -20.57
CA ILE A 57 13.85 8.36 -20.43
C ILE A 57 14.18 8.87 -19.03
N PHE A 58 14.84 8.06 -18.22
CA PHE A 58 15.22 8.45 -16.86
C PHE A 58 16.53 9.25 -16.85
N PRO A 59 16.70 10.21 -15.93
CA PRO A 59 17.94 10.98 -15.80
C PRO A 59 19.12 10.14 -15.27
N SER A 60 18.82 9.06 -14.55
CA SER A 60 19.75 8.07 -14.00
C SER A 60 19.24 6.66 -14.29
N SER A 61 20.07 5.64 -14.06
CA SER A 61 19.59 4.26 -14.08
C SER A 61 18.65 4.04 -12.89
N GLU A 62 17.41 3.64 -13.14
CA GLU A 62 16.39 3.46 -12.10
C GLU A 62 16.05 1.99 -11.91
N ARG A 63 15.79 1.59 -10.66
CA ARG A 63 15.14 0.31 -10.37
C ARG A 63 13.65 0.42 -10.69
N ILE A 64 13.06 -0.66 -11.19
CA ILE A 64 11.60 -0.79 -11.29
C ILE A 64 11.11 -2.12 -10.74
N SER A 65 9.90 -2.12 -10.21
CA SER A 65 9.18 -3.30 -9.74
C SER A 65 7.96 -3.62 -10.61
N SER A 66 7.26 -2.60 -11.09
CA SER A 66 6.12 -2.75 -11.99
C SER A 66 5.84 -1.45 -12.76
N ILE A 67 5.00 -1.55 -13.79
CA ILE A 67 4.51 -0.41 -14.56
C ILE A 67 2.98 -0.50 -14.56
N GLN A 68 2.31 0.50 -14.02
CA GLN A 68 0.84 0.60 -14.05
C GLN A 68 0.42 1.54 -15.17
N ILE A 69 -0.55 1.12 -15.96
CA ILE A 69 -1.07 1.85 -17.10
C ILE A 69 -2.57 1.95 -16.94
N GLU A 70 -3.09 3.17 -16.98
CA GLU A 70 -4.51 3.46 -16.98
C GLU A 70 -4.98 3.81 -18.39
N ALA A 71 -6.12 3.27 -18.80
CA ALA A 71 -6.72 3.49 -20.11
C ALA A 71 -8.24 3.63 -20.02
N VAL A 72 -8.85 4.12 -21.10
CA VAL A 72 -10.32 4.33 -21.16
C VAL A 72 -11.09 3.00 -21.07
N SER A 73 -10.48 1.88 -21.48
CA SER A 73 -11.04 0.54 -21.39
C SER A 73 -9.96 -0.53 -21.62
N LYS A 74 -10.31 -1.79 -21.30
CA LYS A 74 -9.41 -2.95 -21.41
C LYS A 74 -8.88 -3.16 -22.82
N ASP A 75 -9.69 -2.87 -23.83
CA ASP A 75 -9.34 -3.04 -25.25
C ASP A 75 -8.18 -2.15 -25.68
N HIS A 76 -7.94 -1.04 -24.98
CA HIS A 76 -6.80 -0.17 -25.26
C HIS A 76 -5.45 -0.74 -24.80
N PHE A 77 -5.44 -1.85 -24.06
CA PHE A 77 -4.22 -2.57 -23.67
C PHE A 77 -3.85 -3.73 -24.61
N LEU A 78 -4.74 -4.10 -25.55
CA LEU A 78 -4.48 -5.22 -26.45
C LEU A 78 -3.21 -4.98 -27.26
N ASP A 79 -2.38 -6.03 -27.38
CA ASP A 79 -1.10 -6.03 -28.10
C ASP A 79 -0.02 -5.12 -27.51
N LEU A 80 -0.19 -4.64 -26.27
CA LEU A 80 0.80 -3.83 -25.58
C LEU A 80 2.12 -4.60 -25.43
N GLN A 81 3.20 -3.97 -25.84
CA GLN A 81 4.57 -4.44 -25.74
C GLN A 81 5.40 -3.47 -24.90
N LEU A 82 6.36 -4.04 -24.17
CA LEU A 82 7.20 -3.28 -23.27
C LEU A 82 8.66 -3.71 -23.46
N TYR A 83 9.49 -2.74 -23.80
CA TYR A 83 10.92 -2.93 -24.05
C TYR A 83 11.74 -1.91 -23.25
N PHE A 84 12.89 -2.36 -22.79
CA PHE A 84 13.89 -1.53 -22.12
C PHE A 84 15.02 -1.24 -23.09
N LEU A 85 15.40 0.03 -23.17
CA LEU A 85 16.40 0.52 -24.11
C LEU A 85 17.57 1.16 -23.35
N GLN A 86 18.74 1.12 -23.97
CA GLN A 86 19.96 1.71 -23.42
C GLN A 86 20.04 3.20 -23.74
N ILE A 87 20.58 3.97 -22.80
CA ILE A 87 21.07 5.34 -23.05
C ILE A 87 22.59 5.28 -23.18
N PRO A 88 23.22 6.01 -24.13
CA PRO A 88 24.67 6.04 -24.26
C PRO A 88 25.36 6.38 -22.93
N ASN A 89 26.44 5.67 -22.62
CA ASN A 89 27.27 5.86 -21.41
C ASN A 89 26.60 5.53 -20.07
N ILE A 90 25.40 4.94 -20.07
CA ILE A 90 24.76 4.43 -18.85
C ILE A 90 24.60 2.91 -18.97
N SER A 91 25.07 2.18 -17.96
CA SER A 91 24.87 0.74 -17.88
C SER A 91 23.47 0.46 -17.35
N CYS A 92 22.65 -0.23 -18.14
CA CYS A 92 21.29 -0.62 -17.76
C CYS A 92 20.83 -1.85 -18.54
N PHE A 93 19.74 -2.45 -18.06
CA PHE A 93 19.09 -3.57 -18.72
C PHE A 93 18.48 -3.17 -20.07
N VAL A 94 18.67 -4.04 -21.06
CA VAL A 94 18.17 -3.87 -22.43
C VAL A 94 17.46 -5.15 -22.86
N GLY A 95 16.26 -5.02 -23.43
CA GLY A 95 15.50 -6.16 -23.92
C GLY A 95 14.02 -6.10 -23.52
N PRO A 96 13.28 -7.20 -23.72
CA PRO A 96 11.88 -7.27 -23.35
C PRO A 96 11.70 -7.39 -21.83
N CYS A 97 10.46 -7.18 -21.37
CA CYS A 97 10.02 -7.54 -20.02
C CYS A 97 10.16 -9.05 -19.76
N LEU A 98 11.16 -9.44 -18.95
CA LEU A 98 11.42 -10.83 -18.59
C LEU A 98 10.36 -11.37 -17.62
N ASN A 99 9.90 -12.59 -17.84
CA ASN A 99 8.85 -13.24 -17.04
C ASN A 99 7.64 -12.31 -16.81
N ARG A 100 7.20 -11.67 -17.89
CA ARG A 100 6.13 -10.68 -17.88
C ARG A 100 4.86 -11.27 -17.26
N ARG A 101 4.28 -10.55 -16.30
CA ARG A 101 2.94 -10.81 -15.76
C ARG A 101 2.06 -9.58 -15.91
N ASP A 102 0.90 -9.77 -16.51
CA ASP A 102 -0.10 -8.72 -16.74
C ASP A 102 -1.26 -8.93 -15.77
N ILE A 103 -1.56 -7.91 -14.98
CA ILE A 103 -2.62 -7.93 -13.96
C ILE A 103 -3.65 -6.86 -14.30
N TYR A 104 -4.84 -7.30 -14.66
CA TYR A 104 -5.99 -6.42 -14.82
C TYR A 104 -6.64 -6.22 -13.46
N VAL A 105 -6.38 -5.08 -12.83
CA VAL A 105 -6.99 -4.73 -11.53
C VAL A 105 -8.47 -4.41 -11.72
N ASP A 106 -8.79 -3.72 -12.81
CA ASP A 106 -10.15 -3.41 -13.23
C ASP A 106 -10.20 -3.29 -14.78
N ARG A 107 -11.31 -2.78 -15.32
CA ARG A 107 -11.49 -2.59 -16.77
C ARG A 107 -10.57 -1.53 -17.38
N ASN A 108 -9.92 -0.70 -16.56
CA ASN A 108 -9.24 0.51 -16.95
C ASN A 108 -7.78 0.54 -16.48
N THR A 109 -7.34 -0.44 -15.69
CA THR A 109 -6.03 -0.45 -15.03
C THR A 109 -5.32 -1.77 -15.29
N LEU A 110 -4.15 -1.69 -15.92
CA LEU A 110 -3.24 -2.81 -16.14
C LEU A 110 -1.95 -2.57 -15.34
N ILE A 111 -1.51 -3.56 -14.57
CA ILE A 111 -0.18 -3.59 -13.96
C ILE A 111 0.66 -4.63 -14.71
N VAL A 112 1.78 -4.20 -15.26
CA VAL A 112 2.78 -5.05 -15.90
C VAL A 112 3.95 -5.24 -14.94
N MET A 113 4.20 -6.48 -14.54
CA MET A 113 5.35 -6.85 -13.71
C MET A 113 6.41 -7.53 -14.57
N CYS A 114 7.67 -7.17 -14.34
CA CYS A 114 8.82 -7.77 -14.99
C CYS A 114 9.78 -8.30 -13.92
N ASN A 115 10.35 -9.48 -14.12
CA ASN A 115 11.40 -10.01 -13.26
C ASN A 115 12.78 -9.50 -13.74
N ILE A 116 13.08 -8.24 -13.40
CA ILE A 116 14.32 -7.58 -13.78
C ILE A 116 15.09 -7.25 -12.50
N THR A 117 16.34 -7.69 -12.42
CA THR A 117 17.21 -7.47 -11.25
C THR A 117 18.17 -6.30 -11.41
N SER A 118 18.23 -5.74 -12.63
CA SER A 118 19.15 -4.66 -13.00
C SER A 118 18.39 -3.37 -13.24
N ASN A 119 19.05 -2.23 -13.05
CA ASN A 119 18.44 -0.93 -13.30
C ASN A 119 18.18 -0.72 -14.80
N ILE A 120 17.18 0.10 -15.12
CA ILE A 120 16.77 0.46 -16.48
C ILE A 120 17.06 1.94 -16.74
N CYS A 121 17.27 2.32 -17.99
CA CYS A 121 17.44 3.73 -18.38
C CYS A 121 16.25 4.30 -19.14
N MET A 122 15.58 3.46 -19.93
CA MET A 122 14.50 3.89 -20.80
C MET A 122 13.45 2.80 -20.93
N VAL A 123 12.17 3.18 -20.88
CA VAL A 123 11.03 2.33 -21.20
C VAL A 123 10.44 2.78 -22.53
N SER A 124 10.23 1.82 -23.42
CA SER A 124 9.48 1.97 -24.66
C SER A 124 8.20 1.13 -24.59
N ILE A 125 7.05 1.78 -24.68
CA ILE A 125 5.73 1.14 -24.73
C ILE A 125 5.22 1.27 -26.16
N SER A 126 4.88 0.15 -26.79
CA SER A 126 4.39 0.08 -28.16
C SER A 126 3.24 -0.92 -28.28
N PHE A 127 2.57 -0.96 -29.43
CA PHE A 127 1.47 -1.90 -29.68
C PHE A 127 1.70 -2.61 -31.03
N LYS A 128 1.66 -3.95 -31.04
CA LYS A 128 1.97 -4.75 -32.26
C LYS A 128 0.75 -4.97 -33.17
N GLY A 129 -0.46 -4.73 -32.66
CA GLY A 129 -1.71 -5.01 -33.37
C GLY A 129 -2.01 -4.06 -34.54
N LEU A 130 -3.17 -4.28 -35.17
CA LEU A 130 -3.70 -3.36 -36.17
C LEU A 130 -3.75 -1.93 -35.61
N PRO A 131 -3.50 -0.90 -36.46
CA PRO A 131 -3.44 0.50 -36.04
C PRO A 131 -4.83 0.97 -35.59
N LYS A 132 -5.16 0.67 -34.34
CA LYS A 132 -6.35 1.17 -33.64
C LYS A 132 -5.93 2.30 -32.72
N PRO A 133 -6.67 3.42 -32.67
CA PRO A 133 -6.35 4.49 -31.75
C PRO A 133 -6.44 3.98 -30.31
N ARG A 134 -5.32 4.01 -29.59
CA ARG A 134 -5.26 3.67 -28.16
C ARG A 134 -5.45 4.93 -27.34
N ARG A 135 -6.32 4.90 -26.33
CA ARG A 135 -6.56 6.03 -25.42
C ARG A 135 -6.09 5.65 -24.02
N LEU A 136 -4.98 6.25 -23.60
CA LEU A 136 -4.43 6.08 -22.26
C LEU A 136 -4.75 7.30 -21.40
N CYS A 137 -4.72 7.12 -20.10
CA CYS A 137 -5.04 8.14 -19.11
C CYS A 137 -3.79 8.57 -18.36
N ALA A 138 -3.05 7.59 -17.83
CA ALA A 138 -1.83 7.82 -17.06
C ALA A 138 -0.91 6.59 -17.16
N VAL A 139 0.38 6.83 -16.96
CA VAL A 139 1.40 5.79 -16.81
C VAL A 139 2.17 6.05 -15.53
N TYR A 140 2.32 5.02 -14.71
CA TYR A 140 3.09 5.03 -13.48
C TYR A 140 4.23 4.04 -13.62
N VAL A 141 5.43 4.45 -13.22
CA VAL A 141 6.60 3.55 -13.20
C VAL A 141 7.01 3.38 -11.75
N ASN A 142 6.73 2.19 -11.21
CA ASN A 142 6.93 1.89 -9.80
C ASN A 142 8.38 1.48 -9.54
N ALA A 143 9.12 2.25 -8.75
CA ALA A 143 10.46 1.83 -8.27
C ALA A 143 10.40 0.85 -7.09
N GLY A 144 9.23 0.65 -6.49
CA GLY A 144 8.99 -0.16 -5.32
C GLY A 144 8.36 0.64 -4.18
N ARG A 145 7.97 -0.06 -3.12
CA ARG A 145 7.47 0.53 -1.88
C ARG A 145 8.63 0.92 -0.98
N ASN A 146 8.69 2.18 -0.54
CA ASN A 146 9.63 2.58 0.51
C ASN A 146 9.04 2.22 1.88
N VAL A 147 9.69 1.31 2.61
CA VAL A 147 9.25 0.79 3.91
C VAL A 147 9.98 1.42 5.10
N ALA A 148 10.93 2.33 4.84
CA ALA A 148 11.62 3.07 5.89
C ALA A 148 10.70 4.09 6.62
N PRO A 149 9.81 4.84 5.94
CA PRO A 149 9.04 5.88 6.61
C PRO A 149 8.13 5.34 7.72
N GLY A 150 8.23 5.93 8.90
CA GLY A 150 7.50 5.51 10.10
C GLY A 150 8.15 4.35 10.87
N SER A 151 9.24 3.77 10.37
CA SER A 151 9.99 2.73 11.09
C SER A 151 10.65 3.27 12.36
N GLN A 152 10.84 2.40 13.35
CA GLN A 152 11.51 2.77 14.59
C GLN A 152 13.02 2.83 14.37
N VAL A 153 13.61 3.99 14.64
CA VAL A 153 15.06 4.20 14.50
C VAL A 153 15.69 4.49 15.87
N THR A 154 16.78 3.80 16.16
CA THR A 154 17.62 3.97 17.35
C THR A 154 19.05 4.29 16.93
N MET A 155 19.77 5.04 17.76
CA MET A 155 21.18 5.35 17.55
C MET A 155 21.95 5.10 18.85
N SER A 156 23.24 4.80 18.74
CA SER A 156 24.13 4.65 19.91
C SER A 156 24.28 5.94 20.71
N SER A 157 24.24 7.08 20.03
CA SER A 157 24.33 8.42 20.61
C SER A 157 23.67 9.45 19.69
N TYR A 158 23.48 10.67 20.19
CA TYR A 158 22.85 11.76 19.45
C TYR A 158 23.71 13.03 19.56
N TYR A 159 23.95 13.68 18.44
CA TYR A 159 24.56 15.00 18.38
C TYR A 159 23.66 16.04 19.06
N ASN A 160 24.27 16.94 19.82
CA ASN A 160 23.60 18.10 20.40
C ASN A 160 24.21 19.36 19.80
N ASP A 161 23.38 20.21 19.19
CA ASP A 161 23.87 21.47 18.63
C ASP A 161 24.16 22.50 19.74
N THR A 162 24.74 23.64 19.34
CA THR A 162 25.07 24.75 20.26
C THR A 162 23.85 25.38 20.92
N PHE A 163 22.65 25.14 20.39
CA PHE A 163 21.37 25.63 20.91
C PHE A 163 20.64 24.58 21.77
N GLY A 164 21.27 23.43 22.04
CA GLY A 164 20.67 22.36 22.84
C GLY A 164 19.68 21.48 22.08
N ARG A 165 19.62 21.57 20.74
CA ARG A 165 18.77 20.69 19.92
C ARG A 165 19.47 19.36 19.71
N VAL A 166 18.80 18.31 20.15
CA VAL A 166 19.29 16.94 20.02
C VAL A 166 18.80 16.34 18.70
N SER A 167 19.74 15.79 17.92
CA SER A 167 19.42 15.01 16.72
C SER A 167 18.54 13.81 17.06
N ARG A 168 17.76 13.32 16.11
CA ARG A 168 16.82 12.20 16.31
C ARG A 168 16.95 11.22 15.17
N GLY A 169 16.92 9.92 15.47
CA GLY A 169 16.99 8.87 14.44
C GLY A 169 15.86 8.95 13.41
N SER A 170 14.69 9.44 13.81
CA SER A 170 13.55 9.60 12.90
C SER A 170 13.80 10.56 11.73
N LEU A 171 14.79 11.46 11.84
CA LEU A 171 15.15 12.40 10.76
C LEU A 171 15.72 11.69 9.54
N SER A 172 16.25 10.47 9.70
CA SER A 172 16.81 9.69 8.59
C SER A 172 15.76 8.93 7.79
N VAL A 173 14.48 8.96 8.17
CA VAL A 173 13.40 8.19 7.53
C VAL A 173 12.12 9.02 7.39
N ASP A 174 12.23 10.35 7.44
CA ASP A 174 11.06 11.23 7.40
C ASP A 174 10.64 11.60 5.96
N GLY A 175 11.48 11.29 4.97
CA GLY A 175 11.30 11.62 3.56
C GLY A 175 11.94 12.96 3.17
N GLN A 176 12.77 13.56 4.03
CA GLN A 176 13.39 14.87 3.81
C GLN A 176 14.91 14.79 3.97
N SER A 177 15.62 14.94 2.86
CA SER A 177 17.09 14.91 2.82
C SER A 177 17.79 16.16 3.39
N LEU A 178 17.05 17.13 3.95
CA LEU A 178 17.59 18.39 4.45
C LEU A 178 18.12 18.29 5.89
N SER A 179 17.60 17.35 6.68
CA SER A 179 18.00 17.12 8.06
C SER A 179 18.63 15.76 8.24
N CYS A 180 19.59 15.64 9.15
CA CYS A 180 20.32 14.40 9.35
C CYS A 180 20.24 13.89 10.79
N SER A 181 20.13 12.57 10.91
CA SER A 181 20.35 11.81 12.13
C SER A 181 21.84 11.68 12.35
N THR A 182 22.37 12.35 13.37
CA THR A 182 23.81 12.51 13.58
C THR A 182 24.19 11.98 14.97
N SER A 183 25.19 11.10 15.03
CA SER A 183 25.75 10.59 16.28
C SER A 183 26.56 11.67 17.01
N ALA A 184 26.83 11.48 18.30
CA ALA A 184 27.71 12.38 19.04
C ALA A 184 29.14 12.34 18.47
N VAL A 185 29.87 13.47 18.57
CA VAL A 185 31.23 13.62 18.02
C VAL A 185 32.25 12.71 18.71
N ASN A 186 31.99 12.37 19.97
CA ASN A 186 32.83 11.50 20.81
C ASN A 186 32.38 10.04 20.82
N ASP A 187 31.40 9.65 19.99
CA ASP A 187 30.98 8.26 19.87
C ASP A 187 32.03 7.47 19.09
N LEU A 188 32.74 6.58 19.78
CA LEU A 188 33.78 5.75 19.18
C LEU A 188 33.23 4.61 18.33
N ASN A 189 31.95 4.25 18.50
CA ASN A 189 31.31 3.17 17.77
C ASN A 189 29.89 3.61 17.38
N PRO A 190 29.76 4.57 16.44
CA PRO A 190 28.47 5.11 16.08
C PRO A 190 27.65 4.06 15.33
N VAL A 191 26.46 3.78 15.87
CA VAL A 191 25.51 2.80 15.34
C VAL A 191 24.20 3.52 15.06
N TRP A 192 23.64 3.23 13.88
CA TRP A 192 22.27 3.56 13.52
C TRP A 192 21.52 2.25 13.25
N LYS A 193 20.34 2.08 13.83
CA LYS A 193 19.54 0.86 13.66
C LYS A 193 18.09 1.20 13.42
N MET A 194 17.55 0.71 12.31
CA MET A 194 16.13 0.78 11.96
C MET A 194 15.49 -0.60 12.12
N SER A 195 14.34 -0.64 12.78
CA SER A 195 13.58 -1.87 13.03
C SER A 195 12.20 -1.78 12.38
N PHE A 196 11.79 -2.89 11.78
CA PHE A 196 10.47 -3.07 11.19
C PHE A 196 9.55 -3.76 12.21
N LEU A 197 8.26 -3.46 12.14
CA LEU A 197 7.26 -4.13 12.98
C LEU A 197 7.13 -5.61 12.61
N ASN A 198 7.20 -5.91 11.30
CA ASN A 198 7.10 -7.24 10.74
C ASN A 198 8.27 -7.53 9.82
N ALA A 199 8.46 -8.82 9.54
CA ALA A 199 9.49 -9.29 8.62
C ALA A 199 9.34 -8.64 7.23
N MET A 200 10.40 -8.04 6.72
CA MET A 200 10.44 -7.42 5.40
C MET A 200 11.35 -8.18 4.45
N ARG A 201 10.96 -8.27 3.19
CA ARG A 201 11.83 -8.73 2.09
C ARG A 201 12.37 -7.50 1.38
N ILE A 202 13.65 -7.21 1.64
CA ILE A 202 14.30 -5.99 1.18
C ILE A 202 15.01 -6.25 -0.13
N ASP A 203 14.79 -5.34 -1.07
CA ASP A 203 15.34 -5.43 -2.41
C ASP A 203 16.50 -4.45 -2.63
N GLU A 204 16.35 -3.22 -2.13
CA GLU A 204 17.35 -2.15 -2.25
C GLU A 204 17.29 -1.20 -1.06
N ILE A 205 18.44 -0.69 -0.65
CA ILE A 205 18.55 0.37 0.35
C ILE A 205 19.36 1.51 -0.24
N LEU A 206 18.78 2.72 -0.23
CA LEU A 206 19.46 3.95 -0.57
C LEU A 206 19.73 4.72 0.73
N ILE A 207 20.99 5.04 0.97
CA ILE A 207 21.42 5.81 2.14
C ILE A 207 22.04 7.11 1.64
N ASN A 208 21.44 8.23 2.01
CA ASN A 208 21.99 9.55 1.83
C ASN A 208 22.74 9.94 3.11
N PHE A 209 24.06 9.90 3.06
CA PHE A 209 24.89 10.33 4.19
C PHE A 209 25.02 11.85 4.20
N GLY A 210 25.24 12.41 5.39
CA GLY A 210 25.62 13.80 5.56
C GLY A 210 27.05 14.07 5.09
N ASP A 211 27.70 15.06 5.68
CA ASP A 211 29.11 15.33 5.39
C ASP A 211 29.98 14.14 5.82
N THR A 212 30.39 13.33 4.84
CA THR A 212 31.28 12.19 5.02
C THR A 212 32.56 12.36 4.21
N SER A 213 33.64 11.78 4.73
CA SER A 213 34.90 11.73 3.99
C SER A 213 34.83 10.64 2.90
N PRO A 214 35.36 10.86 1.69
CA PRO A 214 35.38 9.85 0.62
C PRO A 214 36.10 8.53 1.00
N LYS A 215 36.89 8.55 2.07
CA LYS A 215 37.63 7.38 2.59
C LYS A 215 36.84 6.58 3.62
N GLU A 216 35.75 7.14 4.15
CA GLU A 216 34.93 6.46 5.15
C GLU A 216 34.20 5.28 4.54
N THR A 217 34.16 4.20 5.31
CA THR A 217 33.43 2.99 4.96
C THR A 217 32.38 2.73 6.00
N PHE A 218 31.27 2.14 5.57
CA PHE A 218 30.23 1.69 6.46
C PHE A 218 29.97 0.21 6.28
N ILE A 219 29.46 -0.39 7.34
CA ILE A 219 28.98 -1.77 7.38
C ILE A 219 27.47 -1.71 7.58
N LEU A 220 26.74 -2.39 6.71
CA LEU A 220 25.31 -2.60 6.84
C LEU A 220 25.06 -4.05 7.26
N LYS A 221 24.46 -4.25 8.42
CA LYS A 221 24.08 -5.58 8.94
C LYS A 221 22.58 -5.75 8.87
N PHE A 222 22.16 -6.97 8.55
CA PHE A 222 20.77 -7.38 8.49
C PHE A 222 20.52 -8.39 9.59
N TYR A 223 19.43 -8.23 10.31
CA TYR A 223 19.08 -9.12 11.42
C TYR A 223 17.72 -9.79 11.23
N ASP A 224 17.62 -11.03 11.69
CA ASP A 224 16.37 -11.77 11.84
C ASP A 224 15.59 -11.34 13.12
N ASP A 225 14.47 -12.01 13.38
CA ASP A 225 13.61 -11.80 14.56
C ASP A 225 14.32 -12.09 15.89
N LYS A 226 15.32 -12.95 15.87
CA LYS A 226 16.12 -13.35 17.04
C LYS A 226 17.33 -12.43 17.25
N GLY A 227 17.53 -11.45 16.37
CA GLY A 227 18.68 -10.55 16.43
C GLY A 227 19.99 -11.17 15.93
N ASN A 228 19.95 -12.29 15.22
CA ASN A 228 21.13 -12.86 14.58
C ASN A 228 21.44 -12.12 13.28
N THR A 229 22.71 -11.88 13.00
CA THR A 229 23.12 -11.30 11.72
C THR A 229 22.99 -12.34 10.61
N ILE A 230 22.06 -12.12 9.68
CA ILE A 230 21.82 -12.99 8.52
C ILE A 230 22.60 -12.57 7.28
N ASN A 231 22.97 -11.29 7.19
CA ASN A 231 23.82 -10.78 6.13
C ASN A 231 24.60 -9.55 6.57
N LYS A 232 25.70 -9.28 5.87
CA LYS A 232 26.55 -8.10 6.06
C LYS A 232 27.00 -7.58 4.71
N TRP A 233 26.94 -6.27 4.55
CA TRP A 233 27.45 -5.56 3.39
C TRP A 233 28.43 -4.48 3.86
N THR A 234 29.47 -4.23 3.06
CA THR A 234 30.46 -3.19 3.34
C THR A 234 30.59 -2.31 2.11
N GLY A 235 30.61 -0.99 2.30
CA GLY A 235 30.87 -0.07 1.20
C GLY A 235 31.35 1.28 1.68
N ARG A 236 31.40 2.24 0.74
CA ARG A 236 31.91 3.59 0.99
C ARG A 236 30.77 4.52 1.37
N ALA A 237 30.96 5.30 2.43
CA ALA A 237 30.02 6.32 2.85
C ALA A 237 30.24 7.57 1.99
N GLY A 238 29.84 7.52 0.72
CA GLY A 238 29.72 8.72 -0.11
C GLY A 238 28.41 9.46 0.18
N LYS A 239 28.18 10.60 -0.47
CA LYS A 239 26.91 11.35 -0.34
C LYS A 239 25.69 10.44 -0.50
N MET A 240 25.73 9.51 -1.45
CA MET A 240 24.68 8.50 -1.63
C MET A 240 25.32 7.12 -1.81
N ALA A 241 24.77 6.13 -1.11
CA ALA A 241 25.09 4.72 -1.29
C ALA A 241 23.83 3.95 -1.67
N SER A 242 23.93 3.08 -2.69
CA SER A 242 22.89 2.12 -3.05
C SER A 242 23.38 0.71 -2.74
N VAL A 243 22.56 -0.06 -2.01
CA VAL A 243 22.83 -1.44 -1.64
C VAL A 243 21.72 -2.32 -2.20
N ILE A 244 22.01 -3.05 -3.27
CA ILE A 244 21.08 -3.99 -3.89
C ILE A 244 21.23 -5.37 -3.23
N ILE A 245 20.12 -5.89 -2.69
CA ILE A 245 20.09 -7.17 -2.00
C ILE A 245 19.61 -8.26 -2.97
N ARG A 246 20.51 -9.18 -3.30
CA ARG A 246 20.20 -10.30 -4.23
C ARG A 246 19.50 -11.46 -3.53
N ASN A 247 19.83 -11.68 -2.26
CA ASN A 247 19.27 -12.77 -1.47
C ASN A 247 18.00 -12.28 -0.77
N ARG A 248 16.87 -12.87 -1.11
CA ARG A 248 15.54 -12.46 -0.64
C ARG A 248 15.20 -13.02 0.75
N PHE A 249 16.04 -12.77 1.74
CA PHE A 249 15.79 -13.18 3.13
C PHE A 249 14.83 -12.21 3.85
N ALA A 250 14.15 -12.72 4.87
CA ALA A 250 13.30 -11.93 5.76
C ALA A 250 14.18 -11.13 6.74
N VAL A 251 13.91 -9.83 6.89
CA VAL A 251 14.67 -8.89 7.71
C VAL A 251 13.75 -8.22 8.71
N PHE A 252 14.14 -8.20 9.98
CA PHE A 252 13.44 -7.46 11.04
C PHE A 252 14.12 -6.15 11.41
N SER A 253 15.44 -6.06 11.25
CA SER A 253 16.14 -4.79 11.42
C SER A 253 17.40 -4.69 10.57
N ILE A 254 17.77 -3.45 10.28
CA ILE A 254 19.00 -3.08 9.59
C ILE A 254 19.81 -2.18 10.51
N GLU A 255 21.13 -2.40 10.54
CA GLU A 255 22.06 -1.57 11.29
C GLU A 255 23.18 -1.08 10.38
N ALA A 256 23.39 0.24 10.38
CA ALA A 256 24.53 0.88 9.75
C ALA A 256 25.56 1.26 10.82
N VAL A 257 26.80 0.87 10.59
CA VAL A 257 27.95 1.20 11.46
C VAL A 257 29.01 1.88 10.61
N LEU A 258 29.44 3.06 11.00
CA LEU A 258 30.57 3.74 10.34
C LEU A 258 31.88 3.22 10.92
N SER A 259 32.90 3.02 10.07
CA SER A 259 34.18 2.50 10.55
C SER A 259 34.94 3.48 11.44
N GLN A 260 34.83 4.78 11.18
CA GLN A 260 35.45 5.87 11.92
C GLN A 260 34.63 7.16 11.73
N GLY A 261 34.70 8.09 12.69
CA GLY A 261 34.11 9.42 12.56
C GLY A 261 32.67 9.50 13.08
N VAL A 262 31.96 10.54 12.63
CA VAL A 262 30.58 10.82 13.04
C VAL A 262 29.61 10.22 12.03
N LEU A 263 28.69 9.38 12.48
CA LEU A 263 27.66 8.84 11.61
C LEU A 263 26.55 9.88 11.43
N SER A 264 26.44 10.43 10.23
CA SER A 264 25.36 11.35 9.83
C SER A 264 24.59 10.76 8.66
N ILE A 265 23.31 10.45 8.85
CA ILE A 265 22.41 9.91 7.81
C ILE A 265 21.24 10.86 7.64
N CYS A 266 21.09 11.41 6.44
CA CYS A 266 20.06 12.39 6.13
C CYS A 266 18.80 11.77 5.57
N GLU A 267 18.89 10.65 4.85
CA GLU A 267 17.72 9.91 4.39
C GLU A 267 18.09 8.46 4.14
N VAL A 268 17.20 7.54 4.51
CA VAL A 268 17.24 6.12 4.19
C VAL A 268 15.95 5.76 3.49
N GLU A 269 16.04 5.43 2.21
CA GLU A 269 14.94 4.81 1.48
C GLU A 269 15.21 3.30 1.43
N THR A 270 14.29 2.51 1.98
CA THR A 270 14.39 1.04 1.94
C THR A 270 13.28 0.50 1.06
N TYR A 271 13.63 -0.02 -0.10
CA TYR A 271 12.67 -0.58 -1.04
C TYR A 271 12.49 -2.07 -0.79
N GLY A 272 11.24 -2.47 -0.57
CA GLY A 272 10.92 -3.86 -0.30
C GLY A 272 9.43 -4.09 -0.17
N GLU A 273 9.09 -5.32 0.18
CA GLU A 273 7.73 -5.76 0.45
C GLU A 273 7.70 -6.50 1.78
N CYS A 274 6.50 -6.84 2.26
CA CYS A 274 6.35 -7.79 3.35
C CYS A 274 7.01 -9.13 3.02
N ALA A 275 7.60 -9.78 4.01
CA ALA A 275 8.06 -11.14 3.84
C ALA A 275 6.86 -12.09 3.72
N PRO A 276 6.95 -13.12 2.85
CA PRO A 276 5.93 -14.16 2.78
C PRO A 276 5.66 -14.77 4.17
N PRO A 277 4.41 -15.12 4.48
CA PRO A 277 3.26 -15.15 3.57
C PRO A 277 2.42 -13.86 3.58
N THR A 278 2.96 -12.74 4.07
CA THR A 278 2.14 -11.58 4.43
C THR A 278 2.17 -10.44 3.40
N TYR A 279 1.17 -9.56 3.44
CA TYR A 279 1.11 -8.31 2.68
C TYR A 279 0.34 -7.20 3.41
N GLY A 280 0.27 -6.03 2.77
CA GLY A 280 -0.49 -4.88 3.27
C GLY A 280 0.37 -3.82 3.99
N PRO A 281 -0.27 -2.76 4.51
CA PRO A 281 0.40 -1.67 5.23
C PRO A 281 1.27 -2.18 6.35
N ASP A 282 0.67 -3.01 7.20
CA ASP A 282 1.28 -3.53 8.41
C ASP A 282 1.79 -4.96 8.24
N CYS A 283 1.78 -5.54 7.03
CA CYS A 283 2.13 -6.95 6.81
C CYS A 283 1.31 -7.92 7.67
N SER A 284 0.03 -7.63 7.86
CA SER A 284 -0.90 -8.43 8.67
C SER A 284 -1.77 -9.37 7.84
N ASP A 285 -1.99 -9.04 6.57
CA ASP A 285 -2.83 -9.84 5.67
C ASP A 285 -2.02 -10.97 5.06
N ILE A 286 -2.67 -12.06 4.66
CA ILE A 286 -2.00 -13.27 4.15
C ILE A 286 -2.24 -13.38 2.64
N CYS A 287 -1.17 -13.51 1.86
CA CYS A 287 -1.23 -13.70 0.41
C CYS A 287 -2.16 -14.88 0.06
N SER A 288 -2.83 -14.79 -1.10
CA SER A 288 -3.64 -15.90 -1.62
C SER A 288 -2.86 -17.22 -1.62
N ILE A 289 -3.49 -18.31 -1.17
CA ILE A 289 -2.90 -19.65 -1.16
C ILE A 289 -2.52 -20.16 -2.56
N SER A 290 -3.10 -19.57 -3.61
CA SER A 290 -2.79 -19.88 -5.01
C SER A 290 -1.50 -19.18 -5.49
N CYS A 291 -0.99 -18.21 -4.73
CA CYS A 291 0.30 -17.60 -5.04
C CYS A 291 1.44 -18.60 -4.76
N PRO A 292 2.31 -18.90 -5.74
CA PRO A 292 3.50 -19.70 -5.49
C PRO A 292 4.35 -19.09 -4.37
N ASP A 293 4.78 -19.93 -3.42
CA ASP A 293 5.53 -19.56 -2.23
C ASP A 293 4.87 -18.48 -1.35
N MET A 294 3.56 -18.25 -1.52
CA MET A 294 2.81 -17.16 -0.88
C MET A 294 3.47 -15.78 -1.09
N ILE A 295 4.04 -15.56 -2.28
CA ILE A 295 4.66 -14.28 -2.65
C ILE A 295 3.64 -13.43 -3.41
N CYS A 296 3.27 -12.30 -2.82
CA CYS A 296 2.39 -11.31 -3.43
C CYS A 296 2.95 -9.88 -3.35
N THR A 297 2.24 -8.91 -3.95
CA THR A 297 2.52 -7.47 -3.81
C THR A 297 1.89 -6.91 -2.55
N TYR A 298 2.18 -5.65 -2.27
CA TYR A 298 1.50 -4.86 -1.24
C TYR A 298 -0.03 -4.95 -1.27
N GLU A 299 -0.66 -5.06 -2.45
CA GLU A 299 -2.12 -5.21 -2.60
C GLU A 299 -2.61 -6.66 -2.55
N GLY A 300 -1.73 -7.62 -2.32
CA GLY A 300 -2.09 -9.03 -2.28
C GLY A 300 -2.05 -9.75 -3.64
N TYR A 301 -1.68 -9.06 -4.73
CA TYR A 301 -1.60 -9.70 -6.05
C TYR A 301 -0.42 -10.65 -6.12
N CYS A 302 -0.62 -11.90 -6.55
CA CYS A 302 0.48 -12.87 -6.67
C CYS A 302 1.58 -12.33 -7.60
N ARG A 303 2.84 -12.69 -7.44
CA ARG A 303 3.88 -12.24 -8.40
C ARG A 303 4.01 -13.16 -9.61
N THR A 304 3.65 -14.43 -9.43
CA THR A 304 3.63 -15.48 -10.44
C THR A 304 2.34 -16.28 -10.24
N CYS A 305 1.89 -16.98 -11.27
CA CYS A 305 0.77 -17.92 -11.18
C CYS A 305 1.25 -19.31 -11.62
N PRO A 306 0.71 -20.39 -11.02
CA PRO A 306 0.83 -21.73 -11.59
C PRO A 306 0.30 -21.78 -13.03
N ASP A 307 0.83 -22.69 -13.83
CA ASP A 307 0.42 -22.88 -15.22
C ASP A 307 -1.10 -23.11 -15.31
N GLY A 308 -1.75 -22.45 -16.26
CA GLY A 308 -3.21 -22.53 -16.46
C GLY A 308 -4.05 -21.63 -15.56
N THR A 309 -3.44 -20.88 -14.64
CA THR A 309 -4.12 -19.90 -13.77
C THR A 309 -3.67 -18.46 -14.05
N GLY A 310 -4.45 -17.49 -13.57
CA GLY A 310 -4.34 -16.08 -13.92
C GLY A 310 -5.22 -15.18 -13.04
N GLY A 311 -5.33 -13.92 -13.45
CA GLY A 311 -5.96 -12.87 -12.64
C GLY A 311 -5.06 -12.37 -11.50
N PRO A 312 -5.51 -11.39 -10.71
CA PRO A 312 -4.69 -10.79 -9.66
C PRO A 312 -4.20 -11.80 -8.61
N TYR A 313 -5.05 -12.76 -8.26
CA TYR A 313 -4.83 -13.74 -7.19
C TYR A 313 -4.64 -15.19 -7.68
N CYS A 314 -4.44 -15.40 -8.99
CA CYS A 314 -4.27 -16.73 -9.61
C CYS A 314 -5.47 -17.68 -9.42
N PHE A 315 -6.69 -17.14 -9.35
CA PHE A 315 -7.93 -17.92 -9.32
C PHE A 315 -8.68 -17.92 -10.66
N GLU A 316 -8.31 -17.05 -11.61
CA GLU A 316 -8.91 -17.06 -12.94
C GLU A 316 -8.19 -18.12 -13.79
N GLY A 317 -8.92 -18.92 -14.55
CA GLY A 317 -8.34 -20.10 -15.24
C GLY A 317 -9.06 -21.38 -14.83
N CYS A 318 -8.81 -22.49 -15.53
CA CYS A 318 -9.73 -23.62 -15.56
C CYS A 318 -9.92 -24.32 -14.19
N ILE A 319 -11.05 -24.04 -13.54
CA ILE A 319 -11.82 -25.05 -12.80
C ILE A 319 -12.82 -25.61 -13.80
N ASP A 320 -12.33 -26.52 -14.64
CA ASP A 320 -13.07 -27.60 -15.33
C ASP A 320 -12.03 -28.30 -16.24
N TRP A 321 -11.65 -29.54 -15.92
CA TRP A 321 -11.11 -30.48 -16.92
C TRP A 321 -9.75 -30.16 -17.58
N CYS A 322 -8.73 -29.76 -16.81
CA CYS A 322 -7.33 -29.81 -17.29
C CYS A 322 -6.79 -31.25 -17.57
N GLY A 323 -7.65 -32.27 -17.53
CA GLY A 323 -7.30 -33.66 -17.83
C GLY A 323 -7.13 -33.96 -19.33
N ASP A 324 -7.71 -33.18 -20.25
CA ASP A 324 -7.79 -33.60 -21.66
C ASP A 324 -6.91 -32.79 -22.62
N TYR A 325 -6.24 -31.71 -22.16
CA TYR A 325 -5.44 -30.86 -23.05
C TYR A 325 -4.00 -31.34 -23.31
N GLN A 326 -3.55 -32.39 -22.61
CA GLN A 326 -2.23 -33.00 -22.87
C GLN A 326 -2.23 -33.93 -24.10
N GLU A 327 -3.39 -34.37 -24.61
CA GLU A 327 -3.46 -35.17 -25.83
C GLU A 327 -3.65 -34.34 -27.12
N ILE A 328 -4.20 -33.12 -27.03
CA ILE A 328 -4.50 -32.30 -28.22
C ILE A 328 -3.33 -31.39 -28.63
N THR A 329 -2.42 -31.05 -27.71
CA THR A 329 -1.28 -30.16 -28.01
C THR A 329 -0.14 -30.84 -28.79
N ASN A 330 -0.21 -32.17 -28.99
CA ASN A 330 0.65 -32.88 -29.94
C ASN A 330 0.02 -33.06 -31.33
N ALA A 331 -1.21 -32.59 -31.56
CA ALA A 331 -1.90 -32.71 -32.84
C ALA A 331 -2.35 -31.34 -33.37
N THR A 332 -1.49 -30.73 -34.18
CA THR A 332 -1.82 -29.78 -35.26
C THR A 332 -2.44 -28.42 -34.88
N THR A 333 -1.61 -27.39 -34.96
CA THR A 333 -1.93 -26.09 -35.60
C THR A 333 -3.03 -26.22 -36.66
N THR A 334 -4.17 -25.52 -36.50
CA THR A 334 -4.73 -24.47 -37.39
C THR A 334 -6.22 -24.20 -37.02
N ALA A 335 -6.59 -22.91 -37.03
CA ALA A 335 -7.95 -22.37 -37.24
C ALA A 335 -8.95 -22.25 -36.06
N VAL A 336 -9.28 -20.98 -35.79
CA VAL A 336 -10.64 -20.41 -35.62
C VAL A 336 -11.50 -20.92 -34.47
N ILE A 337 -11.67 -20.09 -33.43
CA ILE A 337 -12.96 -19.95 -32.73
C ILE A 337 -13.21 -18.46 -32.45
N SER A 338 -14.09 -17.87 -33.25
CA SER A 338 -14.86 -16.66 -32.94
C SER A 338 -16.17 -17.06 -32.26
N ASN A 339 -16.73 -16.16 -31.44
CA ASN A 339 -18.06 -16.23 -30.80
C ASN A 339 -18.25 -17.20 -29.62
N TRP A 340 -17.52 -16.98 -28.52
CA TRP A 340 -18.02 -17.40 -27.21
C TRP A 340 -18.49 -16.17 -26.44
N SER A 341 -19.81 -16.06 -26.30
CA SER A 341 -20.50 -15.12 -25.43
C SER A 341 -20.10 -15.42 -23.99
N TYR A 342 -19.40 -14.47 -23.37
CA TYR A 342 -19.10 -14.46 -21.94
C TYR A 342 -20.40 -14.63 -21.15
N ILE A 343 -20.55 -15.77 -20.49
CA ILE A 343 -21.49 -15.90 -19.37
C ILE A 343 -20.87 -15.10 -18.22
N PRO A 344 -21.59 -14.12 -17.63
CA PRO A 344 -21.06 -13.35 -16.54
C PRO A 344 -20.89 -14.26 -15.34
N TYR A 345 -19.70 -14.15 -14.73
CA TYR A 345 -19.31 -14.79 -13.47
C TYR A 345 -20.47 -14.93 -12.49
N HIS A 346 -20.64 -16.16 -11.99
CA HIS A 346 -21.31 -16.35 -10.72
C HIS A 346 -20.55 -15.53 -9.67
N TYR A 347 -21.24 -14.54 -9.10
CA TYR A 347 -20.85 -13.94 -7.84
C TYR A 347 -20.66 -15.11 -6.86
N HIS A 348 -19.43 -15.36 -6.42
CA HIS A 348 -19.20 -16.29 -5.33
C HIS A 348 -20.04 -15.78 -4.14
N SER A 349 -21.18 -16.44 -3.91
CA SER A 349 -21.88 -16.39 -2.64
C SER A 349 -20.86 -16.72 -1.57
N GLY A 350 -20.73 -15.88 -0.55
CA GLY A 350 -19.72 -15.91 0.51
C GLY A 350 -19.73 -17.15 1.42
N PHE A 351 -19.57 -18.34 0.84
CA PHE A 351 -19.11 -19.54 1.51
C PHE A 351 -17.61 -19.66 1.25
N GLY A 352 -16.83 -18.78 1.87
CA GLY A 352 -15.40 -19.02 2.01
C GLY A 352 -15.22 -20.28 2.85
N LEU A 353 -14.57 -21.31 2.31
CA LEU A 353 -14.15 -22.53 3.04
C LEU A 353 -13.34 -22.19 4.30
N GLU A 354 -12.74 -21.00 4.32
CA GLU A 354 -12.02 -20.40 5.45
C GLU A 354 -12.90 -20.25 6.69
N ASN A 355 -14.21 -20.04 6.49
CA ASN A 355 -15.20 -19.95 7.57
C ASN A 355 -15.97 -21.26 7.79
N PHE A 356 -15.62 -22.36 7.11
CA PHE A 356 -16.29 -23.65 7.29
C PHE A 356 -16.30 -24.07 8.76
N TRP A 357 -15.17 -23.92 9.45
CA TRP A 357 -15.06 -24.22 10.88
C TRP A 357 -15.93 -23.30 11.74
N TYR A 358 -16.02 -22.02 11.41
CA TYR A 358 -16.90 -21.09 12.11
C TYR A 358 -18.37 -21.49 11.94
N TYR A 359 -18.82 -21.76 10.70
CA TYR A 359 -20.18 -22.19 10.41
C TYR A 359 -20.51 -23.55 11.03
N PHE A 360 -19.55 -24.48 11.03
CA PHE A 360 -19.68 -25.78 11.68
C PHE A 360 -19.84 -25.63 13.20
N MET A 361 -19.03 -24.78 13.84
CA MET A 361 -19.13 -24.49 15.27
C MET A 361 -20.46 -23.80 15.62
N VAL A 362 -20.90 -22.80 14.86
CA VAL A 362 -22.21 -22.16 15.05
C VAL A 362 -23.36 -23.16 14.87
N SER A 363 -23.27 -24.05 13.89
CA SER A 363 -24.26 -25.11 13.66
C SER A 363 -24.30 -26.11 14.81
N LEU A 364 -23.14 -26.49 15.36
CA LEU A 364 -23.06 -27.34 16.56
C LEU A 364 -23.70 -26.66 17.78
N VAL A 365 -23.45 -25.36 17.99
CA VAL A 365 -24.06 -24.61 19.09
C VAL A 365 -25.58 -24.50 18.92
N LEU A 366 -26.07 -24.26 17.72
CA LEU A 366 -27.52 -24.24 17.46
C LEU A 366 -28.15 -25.62 17.69
N LEU A 367 -27.49 -26.70 17.26
CA LEU A 367 -27.92 -28.07 17.53
C LEU A 367 -27.97 -28.39 19.02
N THR A 368 -26.98 -27.95 19.81
CA THR A 368 -27.01 -28.18 21.27
C THR A 368 -28.13 -27.38 21.94
N VAL A 369 -28.37 -26.12 21.55
CA VAL A 369 -29.48 -25.31 22.08
C VAL A 369 -30.83 -25.95 21.76
N VAL A 370 -31.04 -26.45 20.53
CA VAL A 370 -32.28 -27.13 20.13
C VAL A 370 -32.45 -28.44 20.90
N CYS A 371 -31.39 -29.24 21.05
CA CYS A 371 -31.43 -30.49 21.82
C CYS A 371 -31.75 -30.24 23.30
N LEU A 372 -31.15 -29.22 23.93
CA LEU A 372 -31.43 -28.86 25.32
C LEU A 372 -32.87 -28.36 25.50
N SER A 373 -33.36 -27.54 24.56
CA SER A 373 -34.75 -27.05 24.57
C SER A 373 -35.76 -28.20 24.44
N ALA A 374 -35.45 -29.22 23.63
CA ALA A 374 -36.28 -30.41 23.50
C ALA A 374 -36.30 -31.27 24.77
N VAL A 375 -35.18 -31.34 25.50
CA VAL A 375 -35.10 -32.03 26.80
C VAL A 375 -35.95 -31.31 27.85
N ASP A 376 -35.91 -29.98 27.90
CA ASP A 376 -36.74 -29.19 28.83
C ASP A 376 -38.23 -29.30 28.52
N LEU A 377 -38.62 -29.33 27.24
CA LEU A 377 -40.01 -29.60 26.84
C LEU A 377 -40.46 -30.98 27.31
N LYS A 378 -39.60 -32.01 27.19
CA LYS A 378 -39.91 -33.36 27.66
C LYS A 378 -40.03 -33.42 29.20
N LYS A 379 -39.17 -32.69 29.92
CA LYS A 379 -39.22 -32.59 31.39
C LYS A 379 -40.47 -31.87 31.86
N ASN A 380 -40.85 -30.77 31.21
CA ASN A 380 -42.07 -30.03 31.53
C ASN A 380 -43.34 -30.84 31.21
N HIS A 381 -43.30 -31.67 30.16
CA HIS A 381 -44.42 -32.57 29.86
C HIS A 381 -44.58 -33.70 30.91
N LEU A 382 -43.49 -34.16 31.52
CA LEU A 382 -43.52 -35.10 32.64
C LEU A 382 -44.03 -34.44 33.92
N ILE A 383 -43.54 -33.24 34.25
CA ILE A 383 -44.01 -32.48 35.42
C ILE A 383 -45.49 -32.10 35.28
N ARG A 384 -45.95 -31.75 34.07
CA ARG A 384 -47.37 -31.46 33.80
C ARG A 384 -48.26 -32.70 33.89
N LYS A 385 -47.71 -33.90 33.64
CA LYS A 385 -48.42 -35.16 33.86
C LYS A 385 -48.57 -35.47 35.36
N GLU A 386 -47.59 -35.14 36.19
CA GLU A 386 -47.70 -35.29 37.65
C GLU A 386 -48.57 -34.22 38.32
N ARG A 387 -48.68 -33.03 37.72
CA ARG A 387 -49.46 -31.91 38.26
C ARG A 387 -50.93 -31.89 37.80
N GLY A 388 -51.35 -32.85 36.96
CA GLY A 388 -52.74 -33.01 36.51
C GLY A 388 -53.73 -33.44 37.60
N ASP A 389 -53.26 -33.87 38.78
CA ASP A 389 -54.11 -34.37 39.86
C ASP A 389 -54.35 -33.37 41.02
N LYS A 390 -53.94 -32.11 40.89
CA LYS A 390 -54.32 -31.07 41.87
C LYS A 390 -54.85 -29.82 41.19
N VAL A 391 -56.15 -29.84 40.95
CA VAL A 391 -56.97 -28.66 40.70
C VAL A 391 -57.13 -27.91 42.01
N GLU A 392 -56.49 -26.74 42.11
CA GLU A 392 -56.89 -25.72 43.07
C GLU A 392 -56.95 -24.38 42.33
N GLN A 393 -58.04 -23.69 42.59
CA GLN A 393 -58.68 -22.68 41.78
C GLN A 393 -58.37 -21.33 42.41
N GLU A 394 -57.70 -20.40 41.70
CA GLU A 394 -57.68 -19.00 42.13
C GLU A 394 -57.47 -17.99 40.99
N THR A 395 -58.09 -16.84 41.21
CA THR A 395 -58.63 -15.81 40.31
C THR A 395 -57.60 -14.79 39.79
N PRO A 396 -57.85 -14.08 38.66
CA PRO A 396 -56.89 -13.19 38.04
C PRO A 396 -57.03 -11.73 38.51
N VAL A 397 -55.90 -11.04 38.69
CA VAL A 397 -55.83 -9.58 38.87
C VAL A 397 -55.11 -8.98 37.66
N GLN A 398 -55.82 -8.14 36.91
CA GLN A 398 -55.28 -7.27 35.86
C GLN A 398 -54.49 -6.11 36.46
N LYS A 399 -53.37 -5.73 35.83
CA LYS A 399 -52.90 -4.34 35.86
C LYS A 399 -52.17 -3.97 34.56
N GLN A 400 -52.62 -2.85 34.00
CA GLN A 400 -52.22 -2.20 32.76
C GLN A 400 -51.43 -0.90 33.10
N GLU A 401 -50.83 -0.29 32.08
CA GLU A 401 -50.24 1.08 32.00
C GLU A 401 -48.76 1.24 32.43
N ASN A 402 -47.93 2.11 31.84
CA ASN A 402 -48.08 3.09 30.74
C ASN A 402 -46.70 3.48 30.15
N VAL A 403 -46.76 4.09 28.96
CA VAL A 403 -45.68 4.63 28.12
C VAL A 403 -45.47 6.13 28.36
N THR A 404 -44.21 6.60 28.32
CA THR A 404 -43.73 8.00 28.17
C THR A 404 -42.24 7.95 27.76
N SER A 405 -41.59 8.84 27.01
CA SER A 405 -41.83 9.90 26.01
C SER A 405 -40.45 10.59 25.83
N ASP A 406 -40.01 10.86 24.59
CA ASP A 406 -38.65 11.30 24.22
C ASP A 406 -38.20 12.69 24.75
N GLU A 407 -36.93 12.80 25.18
CA GLU A 407 -36.20 14.05 25.43
C GLU A 407 -35.23 14.37 24.28
N THR A 408 -35.13 15.65 23.88
CA THR A 408 -34.19 16.14 22.85
C THR A 408 -32.98 16.81 23.52
N ILE A 409 -31.77 16.36 23.18
CA ILE A 409 -30.50 16.90 23.71
C ILE A 409 -29.89 17.89 22.70
N VAL A 410 -29.54 19.10 23.15
CA VAL A 410 -28.78 20.10 22.37
C VAL A 410 -27.34 20.11 22.88
N GLN A 411 -26.37 19.87 21.99
CA GLN A 411 -24.95 19.82 22.33
C GLN A 411 -24.21 20.94 21.56
N ARG A 412 -23.53 21.84 22.28
CA ARG A 412 -22.71 22.92 21.72
C ARG A 412 -21.23 22.51 21.78
N GLN A 413 -20.52 22.58 20.66
CA GLN A 413 -19.06 22.45 20.60
C GLN A 413 -18.47 23.67 19.90
N SER A 414 -17.57 24.38 20.58
CA SER A 414 -16.76 25.45 19.98
C SER A 414 -15.43 24.88 19.51
N MET A 415 -15.03 25.17 18.27
CA MET A 415 -13.75 24.76 17.71
C MET A 415 -13.02 26.00 17.16
N ASP A 416 -11.85 26.31 17.72
CA ASP A 416 -11.03 27.43 17.26
C ASP A 416 -10.18 26.99 16.06
N VAL A 417 -10.37 27.64 14.92
CA VAL A 417 -9.57 27.43 13.70
C VAL A 417 -8.86 28.73 13.37
N SER A 418 -7.51 28.74 13.45
CA SER A 418 -6.66 29.84 13.00
C SER A 418 -6.11 29.54 11.62
N VAL A 419 -6.43 30.38 10.63
CA VAL A 419 -5.85 30.33 9.29
C VAL A 419 -4.82 31.44 9.17
N LYS A 420 -3.56 31.09 8.90
CA LYS A 420 -2.50 32.04 8.56
C LYS A 420 -2.42 32.18 7.04
N SER A 421 -2.61 33.40 6.54
CA SER A 421 -2.39 33.76 5.14
C SER A 421 -1.22 34.75 5.09
N GLU A 422 -0.13 34.37 4.42
CA GLU A 422 1.01 35.26 4.17
C GLU A 422 0.88 35.84 2.76
N ASN A 423 0.84 37.17 2.67
CA ASN A 423 0.79 37.89 1.41
C ASN A 423 2.21 38.39 1.08
N ALA A 424 2.76 37.98 -0.07
CA ALA A 424 4.19 38.15 -0.40
C ALA A 424 4.65 39.61 -0.69
N LYS A 425 3.86 40.63 -0.31
CA LYS A 425 4.19 42.05 -0.52
C LYS A 425 3.93 42.97 0.67
N SER A 426 3.44 42.46 1.81
CA SER A 426 3.35 43.22 3.06
C SER A 426 3.43 42.28 4.26
N HIS A 427 4.27 42.62 5.25
CA HIS A 427 4.34 41.90 6.53
C HIS A 427 3.09 42.20 7.38
N GLU A 428 1.92 41.72 6.95
CA GLU A 428 0.69 41.73 7.75
C GLU A 428 0.22 40.30 8.01
N THR A 429 0.04 39.96 9.29
CA THR A 429 -0.56 38.68 9.69
C THR A 429 -2.02 38.92 10.00
N ILE A 430 -2.92 38.36 9.19
CA ILE A 430 -4.37 38.42 9.45
C ILE A 430 -4.78 37.14 10.18
N VAL A 431 -5.38 37.29 11.37
CA VAL A 431 -5.96 36.19 12.15
C VAL A 431 -7.48 36.29 12.09
N GLN A 432 -8.13 35.29 11.49
CA GLN A 432 -9.59 35.17 11.47
C GLN A 432 -10.02 34.03 12.41
N ARG A 433 -11.05 34.26 13.23
CA ARG A 433 -11.67 33.26 14.09
C ARG A 433 -13.10 32.99 13.63
N TYR A 434 -13.47 31.71 13.59
CA TYR A 434 -14.81 31.26 13.22
C TYR A 434 -15.44 30.49 14.38
N SER A 435 -16.77 30.60 14.54
CA SER A 435 -17.55 29.69 15.37
C SER A 435 -18.54 28.94 14.50
N VAL A 436 -18.68 27.64 14.74
CA VAL A 436 -19.66 26.79 14.05
C VAL A 436 -20.67 26.31 15.07
N ASP A 437 -21.93 26.63 14.87
CA ASP A 437 -23.04 26.07 15.64
C ASP A 437 -23.66 24.91 14.84
N VAL A 438 -23.77 23.74 15.48
CA VAL A 438 -24.38 22.55 14.90
C VAL A 438 -25.66 22.24 15.67
N THR A 439 -26.79 22.20 14.97
CA THR A 439 -28.07 21.80 15.57
C THR A 439 -28.56 20.52 14.91
N VAL A 440 -28.85 19.50 15.71
CA VAL A 440 -29.40 18.23 15.23
C VAL A 440 -30.85 18.12 15.69
N LYS A 441 -31.78 18.05 14.73
CA LYS A 441 -33.19 17.73 15.01
C LYS A 441 -33.62 16.58 14.11
N SER A 442 -34.12 15.51 14.75
CA SER A 442 -34.88 14.42 14.11
C SER A 442 -34.31 13.97 12.76
N GLY A 443 -33.04 13.54 12.75
CA GLY A 443 -32.41 12.91 11.58
C GLY A 443 -31.82 13.86 10.52
N ASN A 444 -32.00 15.17 10.63
CA ASN A 444 -31.33 16.14 9.76
C ASN A 444 -30.31 16.97 10.54
N VAL A 445 -29.07 16.99 10.03
CA VAL A 445 -27.98 17.82 10.54
C VAL A 445 -27.93 19.10 9.70
N THR A 446 -28.19 20.25 10.32
CA THR A 446 -28.00 21.56 9.70
C THR A 446 -26.80 22.24 10.35
N GLN A 447 -25.79 22.56 9.54
CA GLN A 447 -24.62 23.33 9.97
C GLN A 447 -24.76 24.77 9.51
N SER A 448 -24.58 25.72 10.42
CA SER A 448 -24.48 27.14 10.09
C SER A 448 -23.15 27.69 10.62
N VAL A 449 -22.36 28.26 9.72
CA VAL A 449 -21.10 28.93 10.06
C VAL A 449 -21.39 30.42 10.21
N THR A 450 -21.01 31.02 11.33
CA THR A 450 -21.15 32.45 11.55
C THR A 450 -19.78 33.05 11.87
N THR A 451 -19.37 34.06 11.11
CA THR A 451 -18.09 34.76 11.31
C THR A 451 -18.23 35.71 12.51
N VAL A 452 -17.49 35.47 13.59
CA VAL A 452 -17.73 36.17 14.86
C VAL A 452 -16.94 37.47 14.99
N SER A 453 -15.75 37.58 14.39
CA SER A 453 -14.97 38.83 14.37
C SER A 453 -13.68 38.67 13.55
N SER A 454 -13.30 39.70 12.78
CA SER A 454 -11.96 39.83 12.20
C SER A 454 -11.20 40.94 12.93
N LYS A 455 -10.04 40.62 13.52
CA LYS A 455 -9.17 41.61 14.17
C LYS A 455 -7.81 41.59 13.46
N THR A 456 -7.42 42.73 12.90
CA THR A 456 -6.12 42.92 12.26
C THR A 456 -5.14 43.43 13.31
N GLU A 457 -4.06 42.69 13.55
CA GLU A 457 -2.96 43.14 14.43
C GLU A 457 -1.72 43.37 13.56
N SER A 458 -1.26 44.62 13.47
CA SER A 458 0.02 44.93 12.83
C SER A 458 1.14 44.74 13.85
N ILE A 459 2.07 43.85 13.54
CA ILE A 459 3.33 43.72 14.27
C ILE A 459 4.37 44.40 13.39
N ILE A 460 4.84 45.57 13.82
CA ILE A 460 5.95 46.27 13.17
C ILE A 460 7.23 45.75 13.86
N GLU A 461 8.02 44.96 13.13
CA GLU A 461 9.44 44.71 13.44
C GLU A 461 10.34 45.60 12.60
#